data_AF-A0A950KBK3-F1
#
_entry.id   AF-A0A950KBK3-F1
#
_cell.length_a   1.000
_cell.length_b   1.000
_cell.length_c   1.000
_cell.angle_alpha   90.00
_cell.angle_beta   90.00
_cell.angle_gamma   90.00
#
_symmetry.space_group_name_H-M   'P 1'
#
loop_
_entity.id
_entity.type
_entity.pdbx_description
1 polymer ?
#
loop_
_entity_poly.entity_id
_entity_poly.type
_entity_poly.pdbx_seq_one_letter_code
_entity_poly.pdbx_strand_id
1 'polypeptide(L)'
;ALKASGISVIPMKDFLAWRRSEKSIPLKSCVITIDDGYISGYSVAWPILKEYGYPFTMFIYTNYVGAGGKSISWNQLEEMRDAGVDIESHTLSHHDLRHAPRGQDYATWLHNEVYQSKAILEDKLGIKISVFAFPYGTHNEVVRKTVMEAGYEASFTVYGQHMGFDAPADQLGRYAIESNKPNIFKMALDFGPDSDAGPGVVAMQLAAASMLTQPMNDEHITDLKPTIKANLASMGDVDPGSVEMRVSGYGIVPAKYDPKTRLVSYAFTQNLVPRTYTVIIAAKAGGRRVETRWNFTVDGGSAPVAKNAPST
;
A
#
# COMPACT_ATOMS: atom_id res chain seq x y z
N ALA A 1 21.81 -10.53 -1.42
CA ALA A 1 20.89 -10.98 -0.35
C ALA A 1 19.77 -11.85 -0.91
N LEU A 2 18.86 -11.35 -1.76
CA LEU A 2 17.78 -12.14 -2.39
C LEU A 2 18.24 -13.51 -2.90
N LYS A 3 19.29 -13.54 -3.74
CA LYS A 3 19.89 -14.78 -4.27
C LYS A 3 20.38 -15.73 -3.17
N ALA A 4 21.06 -15.19 -2.16
CA ALA A 4 21.59 -15.98 -1.04
C ALA A 4 20.46 -16.51 -0.12
N SER A 5 19.35 -15.80 -0.05
CA SER A 5 18.15 -16.18 0.72
C SER A 5 17.20 -17.10 -0.07
N GLY A 6 17.54 -17.49 -1.30
CA GLY A 6 16.71 -18.37 -2.13
C GLY A 6 15.37 -17.75 -2.53
N ILE A 7 15.24 -16.42 -2.51
CA ILE A 7 14.01 -15.72 -2.88
C ILE A 7 13.97 -15.57 -4.39
N SER A 8 12.90 -16.08 -5.00
CA SER A 8 12.62 -15.98 -6.43
C SER A 8 12.08 -14.60 -6.76
N VAL A 9 12.70 -13.91 -7.72
CA VAL A 9 12.15 -12.65 -8.24
C VAL A 9 11.20 -12.99 -9.39
N ILE A 10 9.93 -12.63 -9.24
CA ILE A 10 8.87 -12.91 -10.22
C ILE A 10 8.36 -11.61 -10.87
N PRO A 11 7.90 -11.65 -12.13
CA PRO A 11 7.33 -10.47 -12.78
C PRO A 11 5.94 -10.14 -12.19
N MET A 12 5.49 -8.90 -12.35
CA MET A 12 4.20 -8.45 -11.81
C MET A 12 3.03 -9.28 -12.36
N LYS A 13 3.09 -9.61 -13.65
CA LYS A 13 2.06 -10.47 -14.30
C LYS A 13 1.90 -11.83 -13.63
N ASP A 14 2.99 -12.42 -13.13
CA ASP A 14 2.95 -13.72 -12.46
C ASP A 14 2.35 -13.60 -11.06
N PHE A 15 2.66 -12.50 -10.37
CA PHE A 15 2.02 -12.16 -9.10
C PHE A 15 0.49 -11.99 -9.27
N LEU A 16 0.05 -11.23 -10.28
CA LEU A 16 -1.37 -11.04 -10.55
C LEU A 16 -2.07 -12.35 -10.96
N ALA A 17 -1.45 -13.15 -11.85
CA ALA A 17 -1.97 -14.46 -12.22
C ALA A 17 -2.07 -15.42 -11.02
N TRP A 18 -1.10 -15.38 -10.11
CA TRP A 18 -1.18 -16.12 -8.86
C TRP A 18 -2.36 -15.69 -8.02
N ARG A 19 -2.59 -14.38 -7.86
CA ARG A 19 -3.75 -13.87 -7.11
C ARG A 19 -5.10 -14.23 -7.72
N ARG A 20 -5.15 -14.49 -9.03
CA ARG A 20 -6.33 -15.00 -9.73
C ARG A 20 -6.46 -16.53 -9.70
N SER A 21 -5.57 -17.23 -9.00
CA SER A 21 -5.47 -18.71 -9.00
C SER A 21 -5.17 -19.32 -10.37
N GLU A 22 -4.61 -18.55 -11.31
CA GLU A 22 -4.28 -19.01 -12.66
C GLU A 22 -2.88 -19.63 -12.75
N LYS A 23 -2.01 -19.32 -11.76
CA LYS A 23 -0.60 -19.73 -11.76
C LYS A 23 -0.11 -19.96 -10.33
N SER A 24 0.75 -20.96 -10.14
CA SER A 24 1.52 -21.10 -8.91
C SER A 24 2.83 -20.31 -8.99
N ILE A 25 3.26 -19.75 -7.86
CA ILE A 25 4.57 -19.09 -7.71
C ILE A 25 5.40 -19.81 -6.64
N PRO A 26 6.73 -19.68 -6.67
CA PRO A 26 7.58 -20.19 -5.59
C PRO A 26 7.18 -19.62 -4.23
N LEU A 27 7.33 -20.42 -3.17
CA LEU A 27 6.91 -20.03 -1.82
C LEU A 27 7.60 -18.75 -1.32
N LYS A 28 8.92 -18.64 -1.57
CA LYS A 28 9.72 -17.45 -1.31
C LYS A 28 9.82 -16.65 -2.61
N SER A 29 8.84 -15.77 -2.85
CA SER A 29 8.82 -14.91 -4.02
C SER A 29 8.80 -13.43 -3.64
N CYS A 30 9.42 -12.59 -4.47
CA CYS A 30 9.25 -11.14 -4.40
C CYS A 30 9.05 -10.53 -5.79
N VAL A 31 8.39 -9.38 -5.83
CA VAL A 31 8.33 -8.50 -6.99
C VAL A 31 9.21 -7.28 -6.70
N ILE A 32 10.07 -6.91 -7.63
CA ILE A 32 10.87 -5.69 -7.53
C ILE A 32 10.13 -4.58 -8.27
N THR A 33 9.93 -3.45 -7.60
CA THR A 33 9.28 -2.27 -8.18
C THR A 33 10.15 -1.05 -7.97
N ILE A 34 10.22 -0.17 -8.96
CA ILE A 34 10.94 1.11 -8.91
C ILE A 34 9.97 2.21 -9.34
N ASP A 35 9.89 3.28 -8.56
CA ASP A 35 8.92 4.34 -8.76
C ASP A 35 9.53 5.54 -9.50
N ASP A 36 8.68 6.51 -9.80
CA ASP A 36 8.96 7.87 -10.27
C ASP A 36 9.48 8.04 -11.71
N GLY A 37 10.12 7.04 -12.31
CA GLY A 37 10.69 7.19 -13.65
C GLY A 37 11.94 8.07 -13.69
N TYR A 38 12.78 8.00 -12.66
CA TYR A 38 14.14 8.56 -12.71
C TYR A 38 15.00 7.82 -13.74
N ILE A 39 15.90 8.57 -14.39
CA ILE A 39 16.86 8.05 -15.36
C ILE A 39 17.77 6.96 -14.79
N SER A 40 18.00 6.94 -13.47
CA SER A 40 18.77 5.89 -12.79
C SER A 40 18.08 4.52 -12.85
N GLY A 41 16.75 4.48 -12.99
CA GLY A 41 16.03 3.23 -13.27
C GLY A 41 16.54 2.57 -14.56
N TYR A 42 16.77 3.39 -15.59
CA TYR A 42 17.29 2.95 -16.88
C TYR A 42 18.82 2.75 -16.87
N SER A 43 19.59 3.74 -16.40
CA SER A 43 21.05 3.76 -16.57
C SER A 43 21.83 3.00 -15.51
N VAL A 44 21.21 2.70 -14.36
CA VAL A 44 21.87 2.03 -13.22
C VAL A 44 21.14 0.75 -12.84
N ALA A 45 19.84 0.83 -12.49
CA ALA A 45 19.12 -0.31 -11.95
C ALA A 45 18.89 -1.40 -13.01
N TRP A 46 18.45 -1.03 -14.20
CA TRP A 46 18.13 -2.00 -15.26
C TRP A 46 19.33 -2.87 -15.70
N PRO A 47 20.53 -2.33 -15.97
CA PRO A 47 21.72 -3.15 -16.28
C PRO A 47 22.04 -4.17 -15.18
N ILE A 48 21.95 -3.76 -13.91
CA ILE A 48 22.21 -4.65 -12.78
C ILE A 48 21.14 -5.74 -12.72
N LEU A 49 19.86 -5.40 -12.76
CA LEU A 49 18.77 -6.38 -12.70
C LEU A 49 18.82 -7.37 -13.87
N LYS A 50 19.24 -6.90 -15.05
CA LYS A 50 19.47 -7.74 -16.23
C LYS A 50 20.60 -8.75 -16.01
N GLU A 51 21.71 -8.37 -15.36
CA GLU A 51 22.82 -9.29 -15.02
C GLU A 51 22.35 -10.45 -14.11
N TYR A 52 21.42 -10.17 -13.20
CA TYR A 52 20.83 -11.18 -12.32
C TYR A 52 19.66 -11.96 -12.94
N GLY A 53 19.20 -11.56 -14.13
CA GLY A 53 17.98 -12.11 -14.74
C GLY A 53 16.72 -11.80 -13.92
N TYR A 54 16.69 -10.68 -13.21
CA TYR A 54 15.61 -10.30 -12.30
C TYR A 54 14.58 -9.43 -13.03
N PRO A 55 13.32 -9.89 -13.17
CA PRO A 55 12.25 -9.04 -13.67
C PRO A 55 11.93 -7.95 -12.63
N PHE A 56 11.43 -6.82 -13.11
CA PHE A 56 10.97 -5.73 -12.25
C PHE A 56 9.93 -4.87 -12.97
N THR A 57 9.27 -4.04 -12.19
CA THR A 57 8.24 -3.10 -12.63
C THR A 57 8.68 -1.67 -12.40
N MET A 58 8.47 -0.80 -13.39
CA MET A 58 8.59 0.64 -13.25
C MET A 58 7.20 1.26 -13.06
N PHE A 59 6.98 1.99 -11.97
CA PHE A 59 5.81 2.83 -11.78
C PHE A 59 6.13 4.25 -12.27
N ILE A 60 5.44 4.71 -13.30
CA ILE A 60 5.75 5.95 -14.02
C ILE A 60 4.64 6.98 -13.82
N TYR A 61 5.02 8.19 -13.38
CA TYR A 61 4.12 9.34 -13.47
C TYR A 61 4.42 10.15 -14.72
N THR A 62 3.39 10.37 -15.53
CA THR A 62 3.59 10.68 -16.95
C THR A 62 4.11 12.09 -17.21
N ASN A 63 3.83 13.07 -16.34
CA ASN A 63 4.35 14.43 -16.49
C ASN A 63 5.87 14.53 -16.28
N TYR A 64 6.51 13.52 -15.68
CA TYR A 64 7.96 13.53 -15.52
C TYR A 64 8.70 13.01 -16.73
N VAL A 65 8.07 12.17 -17.55
CA VAL A 65 8.74 11.53 -18.68
C VAL A 65 9.19 12.58 -19.68
N GLY A 66 10.50 12.68 -19.90
CA GLY A 66 11.10 13.70 -20.75
C GLY A 66 11.13 15.12 -20.17
N ALA A 67 10.88 15.31 -18.87
CA ALA A 67 10.88 16.63 -18.23
C ALA A 67 12.28 17.27 -18.06
N GLY A 68 13.37 16.53 -18.31
CA GLY A 68 14.74 17.07 -18.30
C GLY A 68 15.73 16.21 -17.51
N GLY A 69 16.90 16.76 -17.16
CA GLY A 69 18.16 16.05 -16.85
C GLY A 69 18.20 14.92 -15.80
N LYS A 70 17.08 14.48 -15.22
CA LYS A 70 16.97 13.28 -14.38
C LYS A 70 15.75 12.38 -14.70
N SER A 71 14.89 12.77 -15.64
CA SER A 71 13.75 11.95 -16.06
C SER A 71 14.16 10.91 -17.09
N ILE A 72 13.50 9.76 -17.05
CA ILE A 72 13.49 8.82 -18.17
C ILE A 72 12.76 9.42 -19.39
N SER A 73 13.13 9.00 -20.60
CA SER A 73 12.43 9.36 -21.85
C SER A 73 11.46 8.27 -22.30
N TRP A 74 10.53 8.62 -23.20
CA TRP A 74 9.61 7.64 -23.81
C TRP A 74 10.35 6.53 -24.56
N ASN A 75 11.35 6.87 -25.37
CA ASN A 75 12.16 5.87 -26.08
C ASN A 75 12.85 4.88 -25.12
N GLN A 76 13.29 5.35 -23.95
CA GLN A 76 13.90 4.48 -22.94
C GLN A 76 12.87 3.57 -22.27
N LEU A 77 11.65 4.07 -22.03
CA LEU A 77 10.55 3.23 -21.53
C LEU A 77 10.15 2.17 -22.57
N GLU A 78 10.11 2.52 -23.85
CA GLU A 78 9.87 1.58 -24.95
C GLU A 78 10.95 0.49 -25.01
N GLU A 79 12.23 0.86 -24.89
CA GLU A 79 13.33 -0.11 -24.89
C GLU A 79 13.25 -1.07 -23.69
N MET A 80 12.92 -0.54 -22.50
CA MET A 80 12.72 -1.34 -21.30
C MET A 80 11.53 -2.30 -21.44
N ARG A 81 10.39 -1.80 -21.96
CA ARG A 81 9.21 -2.61 -22.28
C ARG A 81 9.56 -3.76 -23.22
N ASP A 82 10.25 -3.47 -24.33
CA ASP A 82 10.60 -4.47 -25.35
C ASP A 82 11.57 -5.53 -24.80
N ALA A 83 12.34 -5.18 -23.77
CA ALA A 83 13.17 -6.10 -23.03
C ALA A 83 12.46 -6.85 -21.88
N GLY A 84 11.15 -6.66 -21.72
CA GLY A 84 10.32 -7.37 -20.75
C GLY A 84 10.27 -6.75 -19.35
N VAL A 85 10.61 -5.46 -19.21
CA VAL A 85 10.32 -4.70 -17.98
C VAL A 85 8.84 -4.31 -17.98
N ASP A 86 8.15 -4.58 -16.86
CA ASP A 86 6.76 -4.16 -16.70
C ASP A 86 6.71 -2.64 -16.49
N ILE A 87 5.91 -1.89 -17.25
CA ILE A 87 5.71 -0.45 -17.10
C ILE A 87 4.27 -0.20 -16.65
N GLU A 88 4.09 0.49 -15.53
CA GLU A 88 2.80 0.63 -14.84
C GLU A 88 2.59 2.07 -14.33
N SER A 89 1.40 2.39 -13.83
CA SER A 89 1.00 3.79 -13.57
C SER A 89 1.36 4.29 -12.17
N HIS A 90 1.81 5.55 -12.11
CA HIS A 90 2.10 6.26 -10.86
C HIS A 90 1.47 7.66 -10.81
N THR A 91 0.29 7.85 -11.38
CA THR A 91 -0.43 9.14 -11.57
C THR A 91 0.06 9.99 -12.75
N LEU A 92 -0.60 11.12 -12.98
CA LEU A 92 -0.20 12.09 -13.99
C LEU A 92 0.96 12.95 -13.46
N SER A 93 0.85 13.45 -12.23
CA SER A 93 1.71 14.52 -11.72
C SER A 93 2.37 14.27 -10.36
N HIS A 94 2.16 13.11 -9.74
CA HIS A 94 2.81 12.67 -8.49
C HIS A 94 2.46 13.53 -7.26
N HIS A 95 1.20 13.94 -7.16
CA HIS A 95 0.67 14.61 -5.97
C HIS A 95 0.04 13.59 -4.99
N ASP A 96 -0.10 13.99 -3.72
CA ASP A 96 -0.97 13.27 -2.78
C ASP A 96 -2.43 13.36 -3.26
N LEU A 97 -2.95 12.25 -3.75
CA LEU A 97 -4.27 12.14 -4.38
C LEU A 97 -5.44 12.47 -3.46
N ARG A 98 -5.22 12.64 -2.15
CA ARG A 98 -6.25 13.06 -1.19
C ARG A 98 -6.53 14.57 -1.26
N HIS A 99 -5.66 15.35 -1.88
CA HIS A 99 -5.73 16.81 -1.88
C HIS A 99 -5.41 17.38 -3.26
N ALA A 100 -6.42 17.95 -3.92
CA ALA A 100 -6.19 18.64 -5.19
C ALA A 100 -5.34 19.90 -4.99
N PRO A 101 -4.49 20.24 -5.98
CA PRO A 101 -3.81 21.52 -6.01
C PRO A 101 -4.80 22.70 -5.92
N ARG A 102 -4.35 23.80 -5.31
CA ARG A 102 -5.18 25.00 -5.10
C ARG A 102 -5.82 25.47 -6.40
N GLY A 103 -7.14 25.65 -6.36
CA GLY A 103 -7.92 26.17 -7.49
C GLY A 103 -8.42 25.11 -8.47
N GLN A 104 -8.14 23.82 -8.23
CA GLN A 104 -8.70 22.73 -9.03
C GLN A 104 -9.91 22.08 -8.34
N ASP A 105 -10.87 21.63 -9.13
CA ASP A 105 -11.96 20.76 -8.66
C ASP A 105 -11.41 19.36 -8.35
N TYR A 106 -11.64 18.87 -7.12
CA TYR A 106 -11.04 17.63 -6.64
C TYR A 106 -11.44 16.40 -7.46
N ALA A 107 -12.72 16.27 -7.81
CA ALA A 107 -13.22 15.09 -8.52
C ALA A 107 -12.65 15.04 -9.94
N THR A 108 -12.67 16.17 -10.64
CA THR A 108 -12.12 16.29 -12.00
C THR A 108 -10.61 16.08 -12.02
N TRP A 109 -9.91 16.66 -11.05
CA TRP A 109 -8.46 16.51 -10.92
C TRP A 109 -8.07 15.06 -10.61
N LEU A 110 -8.68 14.43 -9.60
CA LEU A 110 -8.40 13.04 -9.24
C LEU A 110 -8.69 12.09 -10.40
N HIS A 111 -9.81 12.30 -11.11
CA HIS A 111 -10.11 11.54 -12.31
C HIS A 111 -8.99 11.67 -13.34
N ASN A 112 -8.49 12.88 -13.60
CA ASN A 112 -7.39 13.08 -14.56
C ASN A 112 -6.09 12.42 -14.09
N GLU A 113 -5.71 12.55 -12.81
CA GLU A 113 -4.51 11.90 -12.26
C GLU A 113 -4.51 10.38 -12.50
N VAL A 114 -5.67 9.74 -12.41
CA VAL A 114 -5.81 8.28 -12.49
C VAL A 114 -6.05 7.78 -13.92
N TYR A 115 -7.01 8.39 -14.64
CA TYR A 115 -7.43 7.92 -15.96
C TYR A 115 -6.50 8.41 -17.08
N GLN A 116 -6.05 9.67 -17.04
CA GLN A 116 -5.18 10.20 -18.09
C GLN A 116 -3.79 9.58 -18.02
N SER A 117 -3.25 9.31 -16.83
CA SER A 117 -1.98 8.61 -16.68
C SER A 117 -2.02 7.23 -17.32
N LYS A 118 -3.10 6.46 -17.09
CA LYS A 118 -3.35 5.18 -17.76
C LYS A 118 -3.36 5.35 -19.27
N ALA A 119 -4.23 6.24 -19.77
CA ALA A 119 -4.44 6.43 -21.21
C ALA A 119 -3.16 6.87 -21.93
N ILE A 120 -2.38 7.77 -21.34
CA ILE A 120 -1.11 8.22 -21.91
C ILE A 120 -0.11 7.07 -22.00
N LEU A 121 0.04 6.28 -20.93
CA LEU A 121 0.95 5.13 -20.93
C LEU A 121 0.51 4.08 -21.96
N GLU A 122 -0.78 3.76 -22.03
CA GLU A 122 -1.33 2.79 -22.99
C GLU A 122 -1.16 3.27 -24.44
N ASP A 123 -1.41 4.56 -24.72
CA ASP A 123 -1.21 5.16 -26.05
C ASP A 123 0.26 5.17 -26.47
N LYS A 124 1.15 5.64 -25.58
CA LYS A 124 2.59 5.77 -25.88
C LYS A 124 3.29 4.43 -26.02
N LEU A 125 2.91 3.45 -25.20
CA LEU A 125 3.64 2.19 -25.09
C LEU A 125 2.90 1.01 -25.74
N GLY A 126 1.65 1.17 -26.19
CA GLY A 126 0.91 0.11 -26.87
C GLY A 126 0.71 -1.16 -26.03
N ILE A 127 0.73 -1.02 -24.70
CA ILE A 127 0.55 -2.10 -23.73
C ILE A 127 -0.63 -1.79 -22.83
N LYS A 128 -1.23 -2.81 -22.23
CA LYS A 128 -2.23 -2.64 -21.18
C LYS A 128 -1.54 -2.27 -19.88
N ILE A 129 -2.01 -1.21 -19.23
CA ILE A 129 -1.55 -0.84 -17.89
C ILE A 129 -2.49 -1.47 -16.87
N SER A 130 -1.98 -2.34 -16.01
CA SER A 130 -2.81 -3.21 -15.16
C SER A 130 -2.76 -2.83 -13.69
N VAL A 131 -1.70 -2.16 -13.23
CA VAL A 131 -1.57 -1.81 -11.81
C VAL A 131 -1.14 -0.37 -11.58
N PHE A 132 -1.36 0.10 -10.35
CA PHE A 132 -1.17 1.48 -9.96
C PHE A 132 -0.37 1.58 -8.66
N ALA A 133 0.56 2.53 -8.54
CA ALA A 133 1.16 2.86 -7.26
C ALA A 133 0.67 4.23 -6.78
N PHE A 134 0.29 4.34 -5.50
CA PHE A 134 -0.08 5.62 -4.91
C PHE A 134 1.18 6.43 -4.61
N PRO A 135 1.30 7.69 -5.06
CA PRO A 135 2.38 8.58 -4.63
C PRO A 135 2.46 8.62 -3.11
N TYR A 136 3.66 8.46 -2.56
CA TYR A 136 3.91 8.42 -1.11
C TYR A 136 3.15 7.31 -0.35
N GLY A 137 2.49 6.39 -1.07
CA GLY A 137 1.57 5.40 -0.52
C GLY A 137 0.25 5.94 0.02
N THR A 138 -0.06 7.22 -0.18
CA THR A 138 -1.23 7.85 0.44
C THR A 138 -2.51 7.63 -0.37
N HIS A 139 -3.59 7.25 0.32
CA HIS A 139 -4.88 7.02 -0.31
C HIS A 139 -6.03 7.19 0.71
N ASN A 140 -7.25 7.34 0.20
CA ASN A 140 -8.52 7.21 0.95
C ASN A 140 -9.51 6.39 0.12
N GLU A 141 -10.74 6.19 0.62
CA GLU A 141 -11.75 5.39 -0.09
C GLU A 141 -12.06 5.93 -1.49
N VAL A 142 -12.22 7.25 -1.63
CA VAL A 142 -12.52 7.90 -2.91
C VAL A 142 -11.40 7.65 -3.93
N VAL A 143 -10.14 7.80 -3.50
CA VAL A 143 -8.96 7.53 -4.34
C VAL A 143 -8.90 6.07 -4.76
N ARG A 144 -9.01 5.12 -3.80
CA ARG A 144 -8.97 3.68 -4.11
C ARG A 144 -10.08 3.28 -5.08
N LYS A 145 -11.31 3.75 -4.84
CA LYS A 145 -12.45 3.51 -5.71
C LYS A 145 -12.22 4.05 -7.12
N THR A 146 -11.71 5.28 -7.24
CA THR A 146 -11.42 5.88 -8.56
C THR A 146 -10.39 5.06 -9.34
N VAL A 147 -9.35 4.55 -8.67
CA VAL A 147 -8.35 3.66 -9.27
C VAL A 147 -8.99 2.35 -9.74
N MET A 148 -9.80 1.69 -8.91
CA MET A 148 -10.46 0.45 -9.34
C MET A 148 -11.45 0.67 -10.49
N GLU A 149 -12.21 1.77 -10.47
CA GLU A 149 -13.15 2.15 -11.54
C GLU A 149 -12.43 2.47 -12.86
N ALA A 150 -11.19 2.95 -12.81
CA ALA A 150 -10.34 3.16 -13.99
C ALA A 150 -9.81 1.84 -14.61
N GLY A 151 -10.21 0.69 -14.07
CA GLY A 151 -9.87 -0.62 -14.62
C GLY A 151 -8.43 -1.05 -14.32
N TYR A 152 -7.83 -0.53 -13.25
CA TYR A 152 -6.63 -1.15 -12.67
C TYR A 152 -7.05 -2.41 -11.88
N GLU A 153 -6.25 -3.46 -11.99
CA GLU A 153 -6.47 -4.75 -11.32
C GLU A 153 -6.02 -4.71 -9.85
N ALA A 154 -4.95 -3.97 -9.56
CA ALA A 154 -4.45 -3.79 -8.22
C ALA A 154 -3.73 -2.44 -8.04
N SER A 155 -3.67 -1.97 -6.81
CA SER A 155 -2.94 -0.76 -6.43
C SER A 155 -2.06 -0.95 -5.20
N PHE A 156 -0.91 -0.27 -5.20
CA PHE A 156 0.17 -0.47 -4.26
C PHE A 156 0.46 0.77 -3.41
N THR A 157 0.72 0.54 -2.14
CA THR A 157 1.16 1.54 -1.16
C THR A 157 2.66 1.38 -0.88
N VAL A 158 3.18 2.13 0.10
CA VAL A 158 4.52 1.93 0.67
C VAL A 158 4.48 1.46 2.13
N TYR A 159 3.29 1.05 2.58
CA TYR A 159 3.10 0.54 3.94
C TYR A 159 3.51 -0.95 3.95
N GLY A 160 4.67 -1.24 4.52
CA GLY A 160 5.32 -2.56 4.45
C GLY A 160 4.40 -3.71 4.86
N GLN A 161 4.26 -4.70 3.98
CA GLN A 161 3.39 -5.86 4.14
C GLN A 161 3.96 -7.06 3.40
N HIS A 162 3.91 -8.25 4.03
CA HIS A 162 4.05 -9.50 3.29
C HIS A 162 2.76 -9.77 2.52
N MET A 163 2.89 -10.00 1.21
CA MET A 163 1.74 -10.24 0.34
C MET A 163 1.14 -11.62 0.60
N GLY A 164 -0.03 -11.63 1.22
CA GLY A 164 -0.90 -12.81 1.27
C GLY A 164 -1.84 -12.85 0.06
N PHE A 165 -2.37 -14.04 -0.23
CA PHE A 165 -3.28 -14.28 -1.34
C PHE A 165 -4.53 -13.36 -1.28
N ASP A 166 -5.11 -13.22 -0.09
CA ASP A 166 -6.35 -12.47 0.17
C ASP A 166 -6.15 -10.98 0.48
N ALA A 167 -4.95 -10.44 0.32
CA ALA A 167 -4.71 -9.02 0.58
C ALA A 167 -5.61 -8.15 -0.33
N PRO A 168 -6.32 -7.13 0.17
CA PRO A 168 -7.18 -6.30 -0.67
C PRO A 168 -6.42 -5.73 -1.87
N ALA A 169 -6.93 -5.95 -3.08
CA ALA A 169 -6.22 -5.56 -4.30
C ALA A 169 -6.09 -4.04 -4.45
N ASP A 170 -6.93 -3.26 -3.79
CA ASP A 170 -6.96 -1.81 -3.86
C ASP A 170 -5.91 -1.11 -2.95
N GLN A 171 -5.14 -1.86 -2.16
CA GLN A 171 -4.16 -1.28 -1.21
C GLN A 171 -3.04 -2.24 -0.79
N LEU A 172 -2.40 -2.89 -1.75
CA LEU A 172 -1.29 -3.82 -1.49
C LEU A 172 -0.06 -3.09 -0.95
N GLY A 173 0.42 -3.48 0.22
CA GLY A 173 1.63 -2.91 0.81
C GLY A 173 2.93 -3.28 0.08
N ARG A 174 3.91 -2.37 0.14
CA ARG A 174 5.29 -2.59 -0.33
C ARG A 174 6.28 -2.11 0.72
N TYR A 175 7.45 -2.73 0.76
CA TYR A 175 8.56 -2.26 1.59
C TYR A 175 9.33 -1.17 0.84
N ALA A 176 9.26 0.08 1.32
CA ALA A 176 10.06 1.18 0.78
C ALA A 176 11.55 0.98 1.13
N ILE A 177 12.37 0.72 0.11
CA ILE A 177 13.80 0.48 0.28
C ILE A 177 14.56 1.80 0.16
N GLU A 178 15.11 2.26 1.28
CA GLU A 178 15.95 3.45 1.34
C GLU A 178 17.35 3.08 1.83
N SER A 179 18.38 3.69 1.26
CA SER A 179 19.79 3.41 1.58
C SER A 179 20.15 3.67 3.03
N ASN A 180 19.45 4.59 3.69
CA ASN A 180 19.61 4.93 5.11
C ASN A 180 18.74 4.07 6.06
N LYS A 181 17.90 3.16 5.55
CA LYS A 181 17.03 2.27 6.34
C LYS A 181 17.26 0.78 6.00
N PRO A 182 18.49 0.26 6.18
CA PRO A 182 18.84 -1.11 5.77
C PRO A 182 18.03 -2.21 6.47
N ASN A 183 17.45 -1.92 7.65
CA ASN A 183 16.61 -2.87 8.36
C ASN A 183 15.29 -3.16 7.65
N ILE A 184 14.76 -2.22 6.86
CA ILE A 184 13.53 -2.46 6.07
C ILE A 184 13.77 -3.53 5.03
N PHE A 185 14.94 -3.50 4.37
CA PHE A 185 15.32 -4.55 3.44
C PHE A 185 15.47 -5.89 4.14
N LYS A 186 16.05 -5.94 5.36
CA LYS A 186 16.12 -7.20 6.13
C LYS A 186 14.73 -7.74 6.48
N MET A 187 13.80 -6.88 6.91
CA MET A 187 12.43 -7.26 7.20
C MET A 187 11.72 -7.81 5.95
N ALA A 188 11.93 -7.19 4.79
CA ALA A 188 11.35 -7.66 3.53
C ALA A 188 11.84 -9.05 3.10
N LEU A 189 12.99 -9.50 3.61
CA LEU A 189 13.57 -10.83 3.32
C LEU A 189 13.14 -11.90 4.32
N ASP A 190 12.44 -11.55 5.39
CA ASP A 190 12.08 -12.48 6.46
C ASP A 190 10.74 -13.17 6.15
N PHE A 191 10.80 -14.39 5.61
CA PHE A 191 9.62 -15.22 5.35
C PHE A 191 9.21 -16.10 6.54
N GLY A 192 9.86 -15.93 7.70
CA GLY A 192 9.61 -16.74 8.90
C GLY A 192 10.15 -18.19 8.83
N PRO A 193 10.11 -18.90 9.97
CA PRO A 193 10.74 -20.21 10.14
C PRO A 193 10.04 -21.38 9.43
N ASP A 194 8.77 -21.25 9.03
CA ASP A 194 7.97 -22.35 8.41
C ASP A 194 8.06 -22.40 6.88
N SER A 195 8.97 -21.65 6.28
CA SER A 195 9.03 -21.42 4.83
C SER A 195 9.75 -22.53 4.03
N ASP A 196 9.96 -23.69 4.64
CA ASP A 196 10.54 -24.90 4.01
C ASP A 196 9.50 -26.02 3.76
N ALA A 197 8.21 -25.78 4.05
CA ALA A 197 7.14 -26.72 3.74
C ALA A 197 6.73 -26.63 2.25
N GLY A 198 6.74 -27.76 1.54
CA GLY A 198 6.47 -27.88 0.10
C GLY A 198 5.09 -27.38 -0.38
N PRO A 199 4.84 -27.43 -1.70
CA PRO A 199 3.68 -26.79 -2.31
C PRO A 199 2.40 -27.54 -1.98
N GLY A 200 1.51 -26.91 -1.21
CA GLY A 200 0.18 -27.45 -0.99
C GLY A 200 -0.63 -26.62 0.00
N VAL A 201 -1.48 -25.74 -0.53
CA VAL A 201 -2.88 -25.46 -0.11
C VAL A 201 -3.19 -25.11 1.37
N VAL A 202 -2.23 -25.16 2.30
CA VAL A 202 -2.48 -25.02 3.76
C VAL A 202 -2.15 -23.61 4.29
N ALA A 203 -1.50 -22.75 3.48
CA ALA A 203 -1.16 -21.37 3.87
C ALA A 203 -2.35 -20.37 3.76
N MET A 204 -3.55 -20.85 3.42
CA MET A 204 -4.75 -20.03 3.19
C MET A 204 -5.38 -19.48 4.48
N GLN A 205 -4.79 -19.72 5.66
CA GLN A 205 -5.43 -19.38 6.94
C GLN A 205 -4.60 -18.55 7.92
N LEU A 206 -3.33 -18.21 7.64
CA LEU A 206 -2.45 -17.61 8.66
C LEU A 206 -1.76 -16.27 8.32
N ALA A 207 -1.95 -15.67 7.14
CA ALA A 207 -1.15 -14.51 6.71
C ALA A 207 -1.93 -13.21 6.44
N ALA A 208 -3.11 -13.02 7.06
CA ALA A 208 -3.90 -11.78 6.95
C ALA A 208 -3.37 -10.62 7.82
N ALA A 209 -2.04 -10.50 7.96
CA ALA A 209 -1.47 -9.80 9.10
C ALA A 209 -0.26 -8.94 8.73
N SER A 210 -0.54 -7.74 8.23
CA SER A 210 0.34 -6.57 8.32
C SER A 210 -0.56 -5.37 8.59
N MET A 211 -0.17 -4.52 9.54
CA MET A 211 -0.98 -3.49 10.23
C MET A 211 -2.09 -2.82 9.38
N LEU A 212 -3.30 -3.38 9.42
CA LEU A 212 -4.54 -2.69 9.08
C LEU A 212 -5.06 -2.05 10.37
N THR A 213 -4.85 -0.74 10.54
CA THR A 213 -5.59 0.00 11.57
C THR A 213 -6.94 0.41 11.02
N GLN A 214 -7.97 0.27 11.83
CA GLN A 214 -9.29 0.85 11.58
C GLN A 214 -9.63 1.69 12.80
N PRO A 215 -9.97 2.97 12.70
CA PRO A 215 -9.71 3.83 11.53
C PRO A 215 -8.20 3.87 11.17
N MET A 216 -7.88 4.22 9.93
CA MET A 216 -6.51 4.39 9.43
C MET A 216 -5.85 5.65 10.02
N ASN A 217 -4.52 5.72 9.95
CA ASN A 217 -3.81 6.94 10.36
C ASN A 217 -4.27 8.16 9.55
N ASP A 218 -4.66 9.22 10.25
CA ASP A 218 -5.21 10.46 9.74
C ASP A 218 -6.55 10.30 8.98
N GLU A 219 -7.26 9.17 9.16
CA GLU A 219 -8.59 8.98 8.58
C GLU A 219 -9.63 9.91 9.23
N HIS A 220 -10.50 10.50 8.41
CA HIS A 220 -11.69 11.23 8.85
C HIS A 220 -12.91 10.30 8.79
N ILE A 221 -13.57 10.12 9.93
CA ILE A 221 -14.75 9.26 10.06
C ILE A 221 -15.97 10.06 10.53
N THR A 222 -17.14 9.66 10.08
CA THR A 222 -18.43 10.21 10.54
C THR A 222 -19.15 9.28 11.53
N ASP A 223 -18.68 8.03 11.67
CA ASP A 223 -19.18 7.09 12.66
C ASP A 223 -18.76 7.55 14.07
N LEU A 224 -19.75 7.89 14.89
CA LEU A 224 -19.53 8.32 16.27
C LEU A 224 -19.26 7.13 17.21
N LYS A 225 -19.45 5.89 16.78
CA LYS A 225 -19.18 4.68 17.58
C LYS A 225 -18.28 3.70 16.82
N PRO A 226 -17.09 4.14 16.39
CA PRO A 226 -16.24 3.31 15.56
C PRO A 226 -15.76 2.08 16.32
N THR A 227 -15.43 1.05 15.55
CA THR A 227 -14.59 -0.04 16.05
C THR A 227 -13.14 0.26 15.73
N ILE A 228 -12.33 0.42 16.77
CA ILE A 228 -10.88 0.46 16.62
C ILE A 228 -10.36 -0.95 16.40
N LYS A 229 -9.53 -1.16 15.37
CA LYS A 229 -8.81 -2.41 15.11
C LYS A 229 -7.37 -2.10 14.78
N ALA A 230 -6.46 -3.01 15.09
CA ALA A 230 -5.10 -3.00 14.58
C ALA A 230 -4.57 -4.44 14.47
N ASN A 231 -3.83 -4.71 13.41
CA ASN A 231 -3.11 -5.98 13.29
C ASN A 231 -1.68 -5.82 13.84
N LEU A 232 -1.28 -6.67 14.78
CA LEU A 232 0.02 -6.57 15.47
C LEU A 232 1.11 -7.47 14.89
N ALA A 233 0.90 -8.09 13.73
CA ALA A 233 1.87 -9.03 13.18
C ALA A 233 3.24 -8.44 12.85
N SER A 234 3.33 -7.14 12.56
CA SER A 234 4.60 -6.45 12.36
C SER A 234 5.38 -6.19 13.67
N MET A 235 4.78 -6.47 14.83
CA MET A 235 5.43 -6.31 16.15
C MET A 235 6.22 -7.55 16.59
N GLY A 236 6.21 -8.63 15.80
CA GLY A 236 6.85 -9.91 16.14
C GLY A 236 5.96 -10.80 17.03
N ASP A 237 6.58 -11.67 17.82
CA ASP A 237 5.88 -12.59 18.72
C ASP A 237 5.37 -11.86 19.96
N VAL A 238 4.16 -11.32 19.85
CA VAL A 238 3.46 -10.57 20.89
C VAL A 238 2.98 -11.51 22.00
N ASP A 239 3.31 -11.19 23.26
CA ASP A 239 2.74 -11.82 24.45
C ASP A 239 1.26 -11.40 24.59
N PRO A 240 0.29 -12.33 24.46
CA PRO A 240 -1.13 -12.00 24.49
C PRO A 240 -1.59 -11.27 25.76
N GLY A 241 -0.98 -11.56 26.91
CA GLY A 241 -1.34 -10.94 28.20
C GLY A 241 -0.81 -9.52 28.37
N SER A 242 0.03 -9.06 27.44
CA SER A 242 0.71 -7.76 27.53
C SER A 242 0.10 -6.67 26.66
N VAL A 243 -0.91 -6.99 25.85
CA VAL A 243 -1.49 -6.07 24.86
C VAL A 243 -2.37 -5.02 25.56
N GLU A 244 -1.96 -3.76 25.48
CA GLU A 244 -2.71 -2.61 25.96
C GLU A 244 -3.06 -1.68 24.80
N MET A 245 -4.32 -1.27 24.71
CA MET A 245 -4.78 -0.22 23.79
C MET A 245 -5.16 1.01 24.60
N ARG A 246 -4.60 2.17 24.24
CA ARG A 246 -4.92 3.47 24.82
C ARG A 246 -5.49 4.40 23.76
N VAL A 247 -6.56 5.11 24.11
CA VAL A 247 -7.19 6.13 23.25
C VAL A 247 -7.20 7.46 23.97
N SER A 248 -6.77 8.53 23.30
CA SER A 248 -6.71 9.88 23.89
C SER A 248 -8.07 10.34 24.41
N GLY A 249 -8.14 10.70 25.69
CA GLY A 249 -9.37 11.09 26.39
C GLY A 249 -10.23 9.95 26.92
N TYR A 250 -9.88 8.69 26.66
CA TYR A 250 -10.51 7.51 27.28
C TYR A 250 -9.53 6.66 28.10
N GLY A 251 -8.22 6.88 27.96
CA GLY A 251 -7.23 6.10 28.68
C GLY A 251 -7.08 4.69 28.09
N ILE A 252 -6.77 3.70 28.93
CA ILE A 252 -6.69 2.29 28.51
C ILE A 252 -8.12 1.78 28.30
N VAL A 253 -8.37 1.19 27.14
CA VAL A 253 -9.67 0.63 26.78
C VAL A 253 -9.64 -0.90 26.85
N PRO A 254 -10.78 -1.57 27.13
CA PRO A 254 -10.85 -3.03 27.23
C PRO A 254 -10.84 -3.67 25.84
N ALA A 255 -9.70 -3.57 25.15
CA ALA A 255 -9.50 -4.15 23.83
C ALA A 255 -9.33 -5.68 23.92
N LYS A 256 -9.83 -6.38 22.91
CA LYS A 256 -9.69 -7.84 22.77
C LYS A 256 -8.61 -8.14 21.74
N TYR A 257 -7.61 -8.92 22.14
CA TYR A 257 -6.57 -9.43 21.24
C TYR A 257 -6.82 -10.91 20.94
N ASP A 258 -6.76 -11.28 19.66
CA ASP A 258 -6.80 -12.65 19.20
C ASP A 258 -5.39 -13.08 18.75
N PRO A 259 -4.71 -13.98 19.49
CA PRO A 259 -3.36 -14.44 19.14
C PRO A 259 -3.27 -15.20 17.81
N LYS A 260 -4.37 -15.82 17.35
CA LYS A 260 -4.38 -16.58 16.10
C LYS A 260 -4.36 -15.65 14.89
N THR A 261 -5.19 -14.61 14.92
CA THR A 261 -5.32 -13.64 13.83
C THR A 261 -4.39 -12.43 14.00
N ARG A 262 -3.76 -12.32 15.18
CA ARG A 262 -2.93 -11.18 15.62
C ARG A 262 -3.67 -9.84 15.59
N LEU A 263 -4.99 -9.87 15.66
CA LEU A 263 -5.85 -8.69 15.63
C LEU A 263 -6.20 -8.23 17.06
N VAL A 264 -6.02 -6.95 17.34
CA VAL A 264 -6.58 -6.30 18.53
C VAL A 264 -7.73 -5.39 18.12
N SER A 265 -8.82 -5.39 18.90
CA SER A 265 -10.02 -4.60 18.59
C SER A 265 -10.75 -4.06 19.82
N TYR A 266 -11.38 -2.90 19.67
CA TYR A 266 -12.24 -2.28 20.67
C TYR A 266 -13.38 -1.52 19.99
N ALA A 267 -14.63 -1.84 20.33
CA ALA A 267 -15.81 -1.14 19.83
C ALA A 267 -16.30 -0.12 20.86
N PHE A 268 -16.45 1.14 20.44
CA PHE A 268 -17.03 2.16 21.29
C PHE A 268 -18.53 1.94 21.48
N THR A 269 -18.99 1.96 22.74
CA THR A 269 -20.43 1.88 23.06
C THR A 269 -21.06 3.26 23.22
N GLN A 270 -20.25 4.28 23.51
CA GLN A 270 -20.60 5.68 23.66
C GLN A 270 -20.18 6.50 22.44
N ASN A 271 -20.90 7.59 22.16
CA ASN A 271 -20.54 8.48 21.07
C ASN A 271 -19.20 9.17 21.36
N LEU A 272 -18.32 9.15 20.38
CA LEU A 272 -17.16 10.02 20.30
C LEU A 272 -17.61 11.45 20.02
N VAL A 273 -16.87 12.41 20.57
CA VAL A 273 -17.05 13.83 20.27
C VAL A 273 -16.21 14.18 19.03
N PRO A 274 -16.67 15.11 18.18
CA PRO A 274 -15.88 15.54 17.03
C PRO A 274 -14.54 16.14 17.43
N ARG A 275 -13.45 15.44 17.08
CA ARG A 275 -12.04 15.85 17.25
C ARG A 275 -11.11 14.75 16.72
N THR A 276 -9.82 15.05 16.73
CA THR A 276 -8.77 14.06 16.51
C THR A 276 -8.51 13.22 17.77
N TYR A 277 -8.41 11.91 17.58
CA TYR A 277 -8.07 10.90 18.56
C TYR A 277 -6.73 10.27 18.22
N THR A 278 -5.86 10.09 19.21
CA THR A 278 -4.65 9.28 19.10
C THR A 278 -4.90 7.91 19.72
N VAL A 279 -4.57 6.86 18.98
CA VAL A 279 -4.54 5.48 19.47
C VAL A 279 -3.09 5.06 19.65
N ILE A 280 -2.80 4.43 20.78
CA ILE A 280 -1.49 3.85 21.10
C ILE A 280 -1.74 2.38 21.46
N ILE A 281 -1.00 1.47 20.84
CA ILE A 281 -0.97 0.07 21.25
C ILE A 281 0.42 -0.26 21.74
N ALA A 282 0.51 -0.75 22.96
CA ALA A 282 1.74 -1.25 23.55
C ALA A 282 1.61 -2.75 23.83
N ALA A 283 2.69 -3.48 23.64
CA ALA A 283 2.78 -4.89 24.00
C ALA A 283 4.22 -5.27 24.34
N LYS A 284 4.43 -6.50 24.81
CA LYS A 284 5.75 -7.13 24.89
C LYS A 284 5.90 -8.08 23.71
N ALA A 285 7.01 -7.96 22.98
CA ALA A 285 7.41 -8.91 21.94
C ALA A 285 8.86 -9.33 22.17
N GLY A 286 9.11 -10.63 22.26
CA GLY A 286 10.44 -11.17 22.57
C GLY A 286 11.05 -10.60 23.87
N GLY A 287 10.22 -10.33 24.88
CA GLY A 287 10.65 -9.76 26.17
C GLY A 287 10.92 -8.25 26.18
N ARG A 288 10.79 -7.56 25.04
CA ARG A 288 10.94 -6.09 24.93
C ARG A 288 9.59 -5.42 24.77
N ARG A 289 9.45 -4.21 25.32
CA ARG A 289 8.27 -3.37 25.08
C ARG A 289 8.32 -2.83 23.65
N VAL A 290 7.24 -3.02 22.91
CA VAL A 290 7.00 -2.51 21.56
C VAL A 290 5.75 -1.66 21.56
N GLU A 291 5.70 -0.64 20.72
CA GLU A 291 4.59 0.31 20.67
C GLU A 291 4.33 0.77 19.23
N THR A 292 3.06 0.99 18.89
CA THR A 292 2.65 1.72 17.69
C THR A 292 1.63 2.79 18.04
N ARG A 293 1.54 3.82 17.21
CA ARG A 293 0.58 4.91 17.38
C ARG A 293 0.09 5.47 16.06
N TRP A 294 -1.16 5.92 16.05
CA TRP A 294 -1.75 6.62 14.91
C TRP A 294 -2.86 7.57 15.38
N ASN A 295 -3.31 8.45 14.49
CA ASN A 295 -4.41 9.36 14.74
C ASN A 295 -5.60 9.04 13.84
N PHE A 296 -6.81 9.43 14.24
CA PHE A 296 -7.97 9.55 13.34
C PHE A 296 -8.85 10.70 13.82
N THR A 297 -9.65 11.27 12.94
CA THR A 297 -10.53 12.41 13.24
C THR A 297 -11.98 11.97 13.13
N VAL A 298 -12.77 12.26 14.17
CA VAL A 298 -14.23 12.17 14.10
C VAL A 298 -14.76 13.51 13.65
N ASP A 299 -15.43 13.56 12.51
CA ASP A 299 -16.04 14.78 11.99
C ASP A 299 -17.38 15.05 12.69
N GLY A 300 -17.63 16.33 12.97
CA GLY A 300 -18.93 16.75 13.49
C GLY A 300 -19.93 16.75 12.35
N GLY A 301 -21.04 16.04 12.52
CA GLY A 301 -22.13 16.05 11.54
C GLY A 301 -22.59 17.48 11.28
N SER A 302 -22.19 18.06 10.15
CA SER A 302 -22.94 19.13 9.53
C SER A 302 -24.16 18.48 8.89
N ALA A 303 -25.34 18.77 9.41
CA ALA A 303 -26.55 18.58 8.63
C ALA A 303 -26.37 19.34 7.30
N PRO A 304 -26.81 18.78 6.15
CA PRO A 304 -26.72 19.51 4.90
C PRO A 304 -27.49 20.83 5.04
N VAL A 305 -26.81 21.94 4.81
CA VAL A 305 -27.44 23.27 4.72
C VAL A 305 -28.45 23.19 3.59
N ALA A 306 -29.74 23.28 3.91
CA ALA A 306 -30.79 23.40 2.93
C ALA A 306 -30.47 24.59 2.03
N LYS A 307 -30.29 24.33 0.72
CA LYS A 307 -30.23 25.39 -0.28
C LYS A 307 -31.55 26.15 -0.22
N ASN A 308 -31.52 27.39 0.24
CA ASN A 308 -32.63 28.32 0.07
C ASN A 308 -32.97 28.39 -1.42
N ALA A 309 -34.17 27.95 -1.79
CA ALA A 309 -34.76 28.26 -3.07
C ALA A 309 -35.01 29.77 -3.14
N PRO A 310 -34.71 30.45 -4.26
CA PRO A 310 -35.05 31.85 -4.43
C PRO A 310 -36.58 31.97 -4.54
N SER A 311 -37.17 32.77 -3.67
CA SER A 311 -38.57 33.21 -3.78
C SER A 311 -38.74 34.09 -5.01
N THR A 312 -39.62 33.68 -5.91
CA THR A 312 -40.28 34.53 -6.91
C THR A 312 -41.21 35.52 -6.24
#